data_AF-A0A5Q0N2N9-F1
#
_entry.id   AF-A0A5Q0N2N9-F1
#
_cell.length_a   1.000
_cell.length_b   1.000
_cell.length_c   1.000
_cell.angle_alpha   90.00
_cell.angle_beta   90.00
_cell.angle_gamma   90.00
#
_symmetry.space_group_name_H-M   'P 1'
#
loop_
_entity.id
_entity.type
_entity.pdbx_description
1 polymer ?
#
loop_
_entity_poly.entity_id
_entity_poly.type
_entity_poly.pdbx_seq_one_letter_code
_entity_poly.pdbx_strand_id
1 'polypeptide(L)'
;MYLIAKLLLNSVYGKFGMKDDLATHKIIQIENLDKIIEIKDRITTLELDKDLILISYHDKEEDKLINDYTEYDISVGVASATTSYSRIIMIQLKNLPNNLIYYS
;
A
#
# COMPACT_ATOMS: atom_id res chain seq x y z
N MET A 1 -27.50 -3.92 6.86
CA MET A 1 -26.71 -3.88 8.11
C MET A 1 -25.57 -4.91 8.07
N TYR A 2 -24.67 -4.83 7.09
CA TYR A 2 -23.50 -5.74 6.94
C TYR A 2 -22.23 -5.02 6.43
N LEU A 3 -22.32 -3.72 6.12
CA LEU A 3 -21.26 -2.97 5.45
C LEU A 3 -20.01 -2.89 6.32
N ILE A 4 -20.17 -2.57 7.61
CA ILE A 4 -19.05 -2.46 8.55
C ILE A 4 -18.37 -3.82 8.73
N ALA A 5 -19.14 -4.90 8.92
CA ALA A 5 -18.58 -6.24 9.05
C ALA A 5 -17.82 -6.68 7.79
N LYS A 6 -18.37 -6.41 6.60
CA LYS A 6 -17.72 -6.72 5.33
C LYS A 6 -16.45 -5.89 5.12
N LEU A 7 -16.49 -4.60 5.47
CA LEU A 7 -15.34 -3.72 5.41
C LEU A 7 -14.24 -4.22 6.33
N LEU A 8 -14.57 -4.53 7.59
CA LEU A 8 -13.61 -5.06 8.56
C LEU A 8 -12.96 -6.34 8.07
N LEU A 9 -13.74 -7.30 7.55
CA LEU A 9 -13.20 -8.56 7.02
C LEU A 9 -12.20 -8.32 5.87
N ASN A 10 -12.54 -7.40 4.95
CA ASN A 10 -11.66 -7.04 3.84
C ASN A 10 -10.40 -6.29 4.30
N SER A 11 -10.56 -5.38 5.25
CA SER A 11 -9.45 -4.59 5.81
C SER A 11 -8.49 -5.46 6.61
N VAL A 12 -8.96 -6.51 7.29
CA VAL A 12 -8.11 -7.42 8.08
C VAL A 12 -7.11 -8.16 7.18
N TYR A 13 -7.55 -8.79 6.09
CA TYR A 13 -6.60 -9.47 5.20
C TYR A 13 -5.70 -8.47 4.46
N GLY A 14 -6.23 -7.30 4.12
CA GLY A 14 -5.46 -6.21 3.51
C GLY A 14 -4.33 -5.72 4.41
N LYS A 15 -4.58 -5.61 5.73
CA LYS A 15 -3.58 -5.23 6.73
C LYS A 15 -2.40 -6.20 6.73
N PHE A 16 -2.64 -7.51 6.62
CA PHE A 16 -1.55 -8.50 6.60
C PHE A 16 -0.60 -8.35 5.40
N GLY A 17 -1.07 -7.80 4.27
CA GLY A 17 -0.27 -7.60 3.06
C GLY A 17 0.22 -6.17 2.86
N MET A 18 0.13 -5.31 3.88
CA MET A 18 0.49 -3.90 3.77
C MET A 18 2.01 -3.71 3.59
N LYS A 19 2.40 -2.80 2.70
CA LYS A 19 3.80 -2.38 2.54
C LYS A 19 4.20 -1.49 3.73
N ASP A 20 5.36 -1.77 4.30
CA ASP A 20 5.98 -1.04 5.40
C ASP A 20 6.71 0.23 4.92
N ASP A 21 7.38 0.16 3.76
CA ASP A 21 8.04 1.28 3.10
C ASP A 21 7.01 2.17 2.36
N LEU A 22 6.36 3.07 3.11
CA LEU A 22 5.42 4.07 2.60
C LEU A 22 6.09 5.44 2.45
N ALA A 23 6.00 6.01 1.24
CA ALA A 23 6.41 7.39 1.00
C ALA A 23 5.40 8.37 1.61
N THR A 24 5.89 9.48 2.14
CA THR A 24 5.05 10.61 2.52
C THR A 24 4.79 11.48 1.30
N HIS A 25 3.53 11.83 1.08
CA HIS A 25 3.10 12.70 -0.03
C HIS A 25 2.64 14.05 0.50
N LYS A 26 3.12 15.13 -0.10
CA LYS A 26 2.73 16.50 0.27
C LYS A 26 2.64 17.39 -0.96
N ILE A 27 1.63 18.26 -0.98
CA ILE A 27 1.56 19.35 -1.95
C ILE A 27 2.26 20.56 -1.34
N ILE A 28 3.23 21.11 -2.05
CA ILE A 28 4.03 22.25 -1.59
C ILE A 28 4.16 23.30 -2.69
N GLN A 29 4.53 24.51 -2.29
CA GLN A 29 5.01 25.51 -3.23
C GLN A 29 6.45 25.19 -3.66
N ILE A 30 6.78 25.46 -4.93
CA ILE A 30 8.09 25.17 -5.51
C ILE A 30 9.25 25.82 -4.74
N GLU A 31 9.03 27.01 -4.18
CA GLU A 31 10.00 27.75 -3.35
C GLU A 31 10.44 26.98 -2.08
N ASN A 32 9.65 26.01 -1.64
CA ASN A 32 9.96 25.19 -0.46
C ASN A 32 10.63 23.86 -0.83
N LEU A 33 10.85 23.59 -2.12
CA LEU A 33 11.44 22.33 -2.59
C LEU A 33 12.87 22.13 -2.05
N ASP A 34 13.71 23.17 -2.13
CA ASP A 34 15.12 23.09 -1.72
C ASP A 34 15.25 22.69 -0.25
N LYS A 35 14.41 23.26 0.63
CA LYS A 35 14.37 22.93 2.06
C LYS A 35 14.04 21.46 2.32
N ILE A 36 13.26 20.83 1.44
CA ILE A 36 12.86 19.42 1.57
C ILE A 36 13.91 18.49 0.99
N ILE A 37 14.56 18.87 -0.11
CA ILE A 37 15.64 18.10 -0.72
C ILE A 37 16.80 17.91 0.26
N GLU A 38 17.09 18.90 1.09
CA GLU A 38 18.16 18.81 2.10
C GLU A 38 17.87 17.76 3.18
N ILE A 39 16.62 17.60 3.61
CA ILE A 39 16.24 16.81 4.80
C ILE A 39 15.52 15.49 4.48
N LYS A 40 15.17 15.21 3.22
CA LYS A 40 14.46 13.99 2.80
C LYS A 40 15.19 13.21 1.71
N ASP A 41 14.86 11.93 1.59
CA ASP A 41 15.44 10.95 0.65
C ASP A 41 14.39 10.39 -0.32
N ARG A 42 14.87 9.74 -1.39
CA ARG A 42 14.05 9.07 -2.42
C ARG A 42 12.89 9.97 -2.90
N ILE A 43 13.26 11.20 -3.26
CA ILE A 43 12.31 12.25 -3.61
C ILE A 43 11.84 12.06 -5.05
N THR A 44 10.53 12.10 -5.25
CA THR A 44 9.87 12.18 -6.57
C THR A 44 8.95 13.39 -6.58
N THR A 45 9.06 14.23 -7.60
CA THR A 45 8.22 15.41 -7.76
C THR A 45 7.33 15.28 -9.00
N LEU A 46 6.10 15.77 -8.90
CA LEU A 46 5.16 15.92 -10.02
C LEU A 46 4.62 17.35 -9.99
N GLU A 47 4.80 18.08 -11.09
CA GLU A 47 4.23 19.42 -11.25
C GLU A 47 2.70 19.32 -11.34
N LEU A 48 1.99 20.13 -10.54
CA LEU A 48 0.53 20.22 -10.57
C LEU A 48 0.06 21.52 -11.23
N ASP A 49 0.73 22.63 -10.92
CA ASP A 49 0.47 23.97 -11.47
C ASP A 49 1.76 24.81 -11.38
N LYS A 50 1.76 26.04 -11.92
CA LYS A 50 2.94 26.93 -12.04
C LYS A 50 3.83 26.99 -10.80
N ASP A 51 3.22 27.07 -9.62
CA ASP A 51 3.95 27.23 -8.36
C ASP A 51 3.71 26.06 -7.39
N LEU A 52 2.99 25.01 -7.81
CA LEU A 52 2.59 23.89 -6.96
C LEU A 52 3.14 22.56 -7.47
N ILE A 53 3.77 21.83 -6.57
CA ILE A 53 4.31 20.50 -6.86
C ILE A 53 3.82 19.49 -5.81
N LEU A 54 3.52 18.28 -6.28
CA LEU A 54 3.36 17.11 -5.43
C LEU A 54 4.74 16.51 -5.21
N ILE A 55 5.18 16.46 -3.96
CA ILE A 55 6.41 15.77 -3.57
C ILE A 55 6.07 14.46 -2.87
N SER A 56 6.82 13.42 -3.22
CA SER A 56 6.80 12.10 -2.58
C SER A 56 8.20 11.87 -2.03
N TYR A 57 8.34 11.59 -0.75
CA TYR A 57 9.65 11.45 -0.14
C TYR A 57 9.64 10.45 1.01
N HIS A 58 10.82 9.98 1.38
CA HIS A 58 11.09 9.22 2.58
C HIS A 58 11.97 10.07 3.50
N ASP A 59 11.94 9.83 4.81
CA ASP A 59 12.81 10.56 5.72
C ASP A 59 14.28 10.11 5.53
N LYS A 60 15.22 11.07 5.48
CA LYS A 60 16.67 10.80 5.50
C LYS A 60 17.00 10.21 6.86
N GLU A 61 17.15 8.89 6.89
CA GLU A 61 17.56 8.05 8.04
C GLU A 61 17.03 8.48 9.42
N GLU A 62 16.08 7.71 9.95
CA GLU A 62 16.43 7.06 11.21
C GLU A 62 16.89 5.65 10.88
N ASP A 63 18.06 5.28 11.38
CA ASP A 63 18.45 3.92 11.73
C ASP A 63 17.41 3.27 12.70
N LYS A 64 16.13 3.21 12.32
CA LYS A 64 15.11 2.38 12.97
C LYS A 64 15.30 0.90 12.66
N LEU A 65 16.33 0.54 11.92
CA LEU A 65 16.63 -0.85 11.57
C LEU A 65 17.07 -1.72 12.76
N ILE A 66 17.27 -1.18 13.98
CA ILE A 66 17.76 -2.01 15.10
C ILE A 66 17.01 -1.83 16.44
N ASN A 67 16.42 -0.67 16.77
CA ASN A 67 15.95 -0.42 18.14
C ASN A 67 14.46 -0.11 18.34
N ASP A 68 13.65 -0.02 17.28
CA ASP A 68 12.21 0.09 17.41
C ASP A 68 11.61 -1.26 17.01
N TYR A 69 11.22 -2.06 18.01
CA TYR A 69 10.26 -3.15 17.84
C TYR A 69 8.90 -2.56 17.48
N THR A 70 8.79 -1.81 16.38
CA THR A 70 7.52 -1.61 15.72
C THR A 70 7.15 -2.95 15.10
N GLU A 71 6.60 -3.84 15.93
CA GLU A 71 5.85 -5.01 15.49
C GLU A 71 4.71 -4.49 14.64
N TYR A 72 4.95 -4.33 13.34
CA TYR A 72 3.88 -4.15 12.40
C TYR A 72 3.03 -5.42 12.47
N ASP A 73 1.72 -5.28 12.71
CA ASP A 73 0.76 -6.39 12.64
C ASP A 73 0.53 -6.84 11.17
N ILE A 74 1.62 -7.08 10.44
CA ILE A 74 1.65 -7.51 9.05
C ILE A 74 2.13 -8.96 8.99
N SER A 75 1.61 -9.70 8.03
CA SER A 75 2.05 -11.07 7.77
C SER A 75 1.87 -11.37 6.29
N VAL A 76 2.92 -11.10 5.53
CA VAL A 76 2.94 -11.32 4.07
C VAL A 76 2.61 -12.80 3.75
N GLY A 77 3.03 -13.74 4.61
CA GLY A 77 2.68 -15.16 4.50
C GLY A 77 1.18 -15.41 4.59
N VAL A 78 0.49 -14.84 5.59
CA VAL A 78 -0.97 -14.97 5.75
C VAL A 78 -1.71 -14.32 4.59
N ALA A 79 -1.29 -13.13 4.16
CA ALA A 79 -1.89 -12.44 3.02
C ALA A 79 -1.72 -13.24 1.71
N SER A 80 -0.53 -13.80 1.50
CA SER A 80 -0.21 -14.62 0.32
C SER A 80 -0.99 -15.94 0.32
N ALA A 81 -1.06 -16.63 1.45
CA ALA A 81 -1.82 -17.87 1.60
C ALA A 81 -3.32 -17.64 1.37
N THR A 82 -3.89 -16.60 1.99
CA THR A 82 -5.31 -16.23 1.83
C THR A 82 -5.65 -15.92 0.37
N THR A 83 -4.80 -15.12 -0.29
CA THR A 83 -4.99 -14.76 -1.71
C THR A 83 -4.87 -15.97 -2.62
N SER A 84 -3.86 -16.82 -2.37
CA SER A 84 -3.63 -18.04 -3.17
C SER A 84 -4.78 -19.03 -3.04
N TYR A 85 -5.25 -19.28 -1.82
CA TYR A 85 -6.36 -20.20 -1.58
C TYR A 85 -7.67 -19.66 -2.18
N SER A 86 -7.93 -18.36 -2.05
CA SER A 86 -9.07 -17.71 -2.71
C SER A 86 -9.02 -17.88 -4.23
N ARG A 87 -7.85 -17.74 -4.86
CA ARG A 87 -7.67 -17.98 -6.30
C ARG A 87 -7.92 -19.43 -6.68
N ILE A 88 -7.43 -20.39 -5.90
CA ILE A 88 -7.66 -21.82 -6.13
C ILE A 88 -9.17 -22.11 -6.12
N ILE A 89 -9.91 -21.63 -5.12
CA ILE A 89 -11.36 -21.81 -5.04
C ILE A 89 -12.05 -21.16 -6.25
N MET A 90 -11.69 -19.92 -6.60
CA MET A 90 -12.26 -19.25 -7.76
C MET A 90 -12.01 -20.05 -9.05
N ILE A 91 -10.81 -20.61 -9.25
CA ILE A 91 -10.48 -21.44 -10.41
C ILE A 91 -11.29 -22.73 -10.44
N GLN A 92 -11.48 -23.39 -9.29
CA GLN A 92 -12.32 -24.59 -9.19
C GLN A 92 -13.76 -24.31 -9.62
N LEU A 93 -14.32 -23.18 -9.17
CA LEU A 93 -15.67 -22.75 -9.57
C LEU A 93 -15.74 -22.35 -11.04
N LYS A 94 -14.68 -21.73 -11.57
CA LYS A 94 -14.62 -21.38 -12.99
C LYS A 94 -14.61 -22.61 -13.89
N ASN A 95 -13.92 -23.66 -13.48
CA ASN A 95 -13.75 -24.87 -14.28
C ASN A 95 -14.91 -25.88 -14.12
N LEU A 96 -16.05 -25.46 -13.57
CA LEU A 96 -17.23 -26.31 -13.50
C LEU A 96 -17.77 -26.63 -14.91
N PRO A 97 -18.26 -27.86 -15.15
CA PRO A 97 -18.81 -28.24 -16.45
C PRO A 97 -20.01 -27.34 -16.79
N ASN A 98 -20.09 -26.92 -18.06
CA ASN A 98 -21.12 -26.01 -18.57
C ASN A 98 -21.14 -24.62 -17.92
N ASN A 99 -20.07 -24.18 -17.27
CA ASN A 99 -19.96 -22.81 -16.77
C ASN A 99 -19.49 -21.86 -17.90
N LEU A 100 -20.37 -20.97 -18.35
CA LEU A 100 -20.08 -19.95 -19.37
C LEU A 100 -19.55 -18.69 -18.68
N ILE A 101 -18.27 -18.41 -18.84
CA ILE A 101 -17.58 -17.32 -18.12
C ILE A 101 -17.04 -16.31 -19.12
N TYR A 102 -17.44 -15.05 -18.94
CA TYR A 102 -17.02 -13.94 -19.78
C TYR A 102 -16.02 -13.01 -19.08
N TYR A 103 -16.04 -12.99 -17.74
CA TYR A 103 -15.16 -12.18 -16.90
C TYR A 103 -15.05 -12.81 -15.51
N SER A 104 -14.02 -12.44 -14.76
CA SER A 104 -13.85 -12.81 -13.36
C SER A 104 -13.15 -11.74 -12.56
#